data_AF-A0A1I6TKS4-F1
#
_entry.id   AF-A0A1I6TKS4-F1
#
_cell.length_a   1.000
_cell.length_b   1.000
_cell.length_c   1.000
_cell.angle_alpha   90.00
_cell.angle_beta   90.00
_cell.angle_gamma   90.00
#
_symmetry.space_group_name_H-M   'P 1'
#
loop_
_entity.id
_entity.type
_entity.pdbx_description
1 polymer ?
#
loop_
_entity_poly.entity_id
_entity_poly.type
_entity_poly.pdbx_seq_one_letter_code
_entity_poly.pdbx_strand_id
1 'polypeptide(L)'
;MQLIIRLGITLVIITLFFTANHLETGIISNFFRIIATVGLFQIIVSNVLWKTYNARMQEMINQGVIVDDYDTRLFINAAVKGGFIAFGILIVLYLPNYIAVGWVWIISYLAAFIVVQRSVKGYLHQRKTSMHLRSEAQMMVPADYTRATTE
;
A
#
# COMPACT_ATOMS: atom_id res chain seq x y z
N MET A 1 4.10 14.62 -12.89
CA MET A 1 3.33 14.69 -11.62
C MET A 1 3.41 13.42 -10.77
N GLN A 2 3.09 12.22 -11.30
CA GLN A 2 3.11 10.98 -10.48
C GLN A 2 4.49 10.58 -9.92
N LEU A 3 5.60 10.86 -10.64
CA LEU A 3 6.95 10.57 -10.15
C LEU A 3 7.32 11.40 -8.92
N ILE A 4 7.00 12.70 -8.94
CA ILE A 4 7.28 13.64 -7.85
C ILE A 4 6.52 13.22 -6.59
N ILE A 5 5.24 12.88 -6.72
CA ILE A 5 4.42 12.40 -5.59
C ILE A 5 5.01 11.10 -5.01
N ARG A 6 5.47 10.16 -5.85
CA ARG A 6 6.10 8.91 -5.39
C ARG A 6 7.37 9.18 -4.58
N LEU A 7 8.24 10.02 -5.11
CA LEU A 7 9.49 10.39 -4.44
C LEU A 7 9.19 11.14 -3.14
N GLY A 8 8.23 12.08 -3.14
CA GLY A 8 7.81 12.81 -1.96
C GLY A 8 7.32 11.90 -0.83
N ILE A 9 6.38 10.99 -1.10
CA ILE A 9 5.86 10.04 -0.09
C ILE A 9 6.98 9.11 0.42
N THR A 10 7.82 8.61 -0.49
CA THR A 10 8.94 7.73 -0.12
C THR A 10 9.92 8.45 0.79
N LEU A 11 10.32 9.67 0.41
CA LEU A 11 11.24 10.50 1.20
C LEU A 11 10.64 10.82 2.57
N VAL A 12 9.36 11.19 2.65
CA VAL A 12 8.70 11.46 3.94
C VAL A 12 8.77 10.24 4.87
N ILE A 13 8.44 9.04 4.37
CA ILE A 13 8.48 7.82 5.20
C ILE A 13 9.91 7.53 5.67
N ILE A 14 10.90 7.58 4.77
CA ILE A 14 12.30 7.30 5.12
C ILE A 14 12.83 8.35 6.09
N THR A 15 12.53 9.64 5.89
CA THR A 15 12.94 10.71 6.79
C THR A 15 12.34 10.55 8.17
N LEU A 16 11.06 10.18 8.30
CA LEU A 16 10.44 9.95 9.61
C LEU A 16 11.12 8.79 10.36
N PHE A 17 11.44 7.68 9.69
CA PHE A 17 12.21 6.58 10.29
C PHE A 17 13.64 7.01 10.65
N PHE A 18 14.31 7.72 9.76
CA PHE A 18 15.65 8.23 10.00
C PHE A 18 15.68 9.14 11.23
N THR A 19 14.83 10.18 11.27
CA THR A 19 14.73 11.10 12.40
C THR A 19 14.37 10.37 13.68
N ALA A 20 13.42 9.42 13.65
CA ALA A 20 13.05 8.69 14.85
C ALA A 20 14.12 7.71 15.35
N ASN A 21 15.00 7.21 14.48
CA ASN A 21 16.09 6.33 14.88
C ASN A 21 17.32 7.10 15.38
N HIS A 22 17.46 8.38 15.04
CA HIS A 22 18.61 9.21 15.43
C HIS A 22 18.30 10.26 16.50
N LEU A 23 17.01 10.55 16.77
CA LEU A 23 16.61 11.28 17.96
C LEU A 23 16.69 10.38 19.19
N GLU A 24 17.22 10.91 20.29
CA GLU A 24 17.22 10.23 21.59
C GLU A 24 15.80 9.87 22.03
N THR A 25 15.70 8.83 22.88
CA THR A 25 14.43 8.28 23.33
C THR A 25 13.53 9.35 23.94
N GLY A 26 12.40 9.60 23.29
CA GLY A 26 11.41 10.59 23.71
C GLY A 26 10.09 10.42 22.96
N ILE A 27 9.05 11.09 23.44
CA ILE A 27 7.69 11.01 22.89
C ILE A 27 7.66 11.33 21.38
N ILE A 28 8.49 12.29 20.95
CA ILE A 28 8.59 12.72 19.55
C ILE A 28 9.13 11.61 18.64
N SER A 29 10.17 10.89 19.08
CA SER A 29 10.73 9.75 18.31
C SER A 29 9.69 8.64 18.14
N ASN A 30 8.97 8.28 19.22
CA ASN A 30 7.92 7.27 19.16
C ASN A 30 6.76 7.70 18.26
N PHE A 31 6.38 8.98 18.29
CA PHE A 31 5.34 9.53 17.42
C PHE A 31 5.71 9.39 15.93
N PHE A 32 6.94 9.75 15.54
CA PHE A 32 7.40 9.58 14.16
C PHE A 32 7.46 8.11 13.72
N ARG A 33 7.91 7.20 14.58
CA ARG A 33 7.88 5.75 14.33
C ARG A 33 6.47 5.25 14.05
N ILE A 34 5.51 5.65 14.89
CA ILE A 34 4.11 5.22 14.74
C ILE A 34 3.53 5.73 13.42
N ILE A 35 3.68 7.03 13.11
CA ILE A 35 3.16 7.61 11.86
C ILE A 35 3.78 6.93 10.64
N ALA A 36 5.11 6.79 10.61
CA ALA A 36 5.80 6.17 9.49
C ALA A 36 5.41 4.69 9.33
N THR A 37 5.28 3.97 10.43
CA THR A 37 4.86 2.56 10.47
C THR A 37 3.44 2.40 9.93
N VAL A 38 2.49 3.19 10.43
CA VAL A 38 1.08 3.14 10.01
C VAL A 38 0.95 3.53 8.53
N GLY A 39 1.59 4.62 8.10
CA GLY A 39 1.55 5.06 6.71
C GLY A 39 2.14 4.03 5.76
N LEU A 40 3.29 3.43 6.09
CA LEU A 40 3.91 2.38 5.30
C LEU A 40 3.03 1.12 5.23
N PHE A 41 2.47 0.71 6.38
CA PHE A 41 1.58 -0.43 6.46
C PHE A 41 0.34 -0.25 5.58
N GLN A 42 -0.29 0.93 5.65
CA GLN A 42 -1.45 1.26 4.81
C GLN A 42 -1.12 1.19 3.32
N ILE A 43 0.03 1.73 2.88
CA ILE A 43 0.44 1.71 1.46
C ILE A 43 0.62 0.27 0.97
N ILE A 44 1.31 -0.57 1.74
CA ILE A 44 1.64 -1.93 1.35
C ILE A 44 0.39 -2.81 1.34
N VAL A 45 -0.39 -2.79 2.41
CA VAL A 45 -1.60 -3.61 2.52
C VAL A 45 -2.60 -3.19 1.45
N SER A 46 -2.82 -1.88 1.27
CA SER A 46 -3.73 -1.39 0.23
C SER A 46 -3.26 -1.75 -1.18
N ASN A 47 -1.96 -1.74 -1.45
CA ASN A 47 -1.43 -2.19 -2.74
C ASN A 47 -1.75 -3.66 -3.01
N VAL A 48 -1.56 -4.54 -2.02
CA VAL A 48 -1.87 -5.97 -2.15
C VAL A 48 -3.37 -6.20 -2.29
N LEU A 49 -4.18 -5.54 -1.46
CA LEU A 49 -5.64 -5.63 -1.51
C LEU A 49 -6.20 -5.13 -2.85
N TRP A 50 -5.76 -3.97 -3.34
CA TRP A 50 -6.21 -3.47 -4.63
C TRP A 50 -5.74 -4.32 -5.80
N LYS A 51 -4.55 -4.92 -5.72
CA LYS A 51 -4.11 -5.86 -6.76
C LYS A 51 -5.07 -7.06 -6.85
N THR A 52 -5.44 -7.63 -5.70
CA THR A 52 -6.40 -8.74 -5.64
C THR A 52 -7.79 -8.31 -6.12
N TYR A 53 -8.26 -7.15 -5.68
CA TYR A 53 -9.56 -6.60 -6.07
C TYR A 53 -9.64 -6.31 -7.58
N ASN A 54 -8.61 -5.68 -8.14
CA ASN A 54 -8.55 -5.37 -9.57
C ASN A 54 -8.49 -6.63 -10.43
N ALA A 55 -7.74 -7.66 -10.00
CA ALA A 55 -7.69 -8.93 -10.72
C ALA A 55 -9.09 -9.57 -10.80
N ARG A 56 -9.84 -9.55 -9.68
CA ARG A 56 -11.21 -10.03 -9.63
C ARG A 56 -12.15 -9.19 -10.51
N MET A 57 -12.06 -7.86 -10.45
CA MET A 57 -12.88 -6.99 -11.30
C MET A 57 -12.64 -7.26 -12.79
N GLN A 58 -11.37 -7.42 -13.19
CA GLN A 58 -11.04 -7.77 -14.57
C GLN A 58 -11.65 -9.12 -14.97
N GLU A 59 -11.62 -10.11 -14.07
CA GLU A 59 -12.24 -11.41 -14.32
C GLU A 59 -13.76 -11.30 -14.51
N MET A 60 -14.45 -10.52 -13.66
CA MET A 60 -15.89 -10.25 -13.80
C MET A 60 -16.23 -9.55 -15.13
N ILE A 61 -15.42 -8.55 -15.51
CA ILE A 61 -15.55 -7.85 -16.80
C ILE A 61 -15.36 -8.82 -17.97
N ASN A 62 -14.35 -9.69 -17.90
CA ASN A 62 -14.06 -10.66 -18.95
C ASN A 62 -15.15 -11.74 -19.08
N GLN A 63 -15.78 -12.12 -17.96
CA GLN A 63 -16.89 -13.09 -17.93
C GLN A 63 -18.24 -12.44 -18.29
N GLY A 64 -18.33 -11.11 -18.32
CA GLY A 64 -19.57 -10.38 -18.58
C GLY A 64 -20.62 -10.52 -17.47
N VAL A 65 -20.23 -11.01 -16.29
CA VAL A 65 -21.14 -11.21 -15.15
C VAL A 65 -20.57 -10.49 -13.93
N ILE A 66 -21.35 -9.56 -13.38
CA ILE A 66 -21.03 -8.89 -12.11
C ILE A 66 -21.57 -9.76 -10.98
N VAL A 67 -20.71 -10.60 -10.42
CA VAL A 67 -21.05 -11.43 -9.25
C VAL A 67 -20.59 -10.72 -7.99
N ASP A 68 -21.54 -10.24 -7.19
CA ASP A 68 -21.28 -9.53 -5.92
C ASP A 68 -21.02 -10.48 -4.73
N ASP A 69 -20.55 -11.71 -4.99
CA ASP A 69 -20.24 -12.65 -3.91
C ASP A 69 -18.92 -12.27 -3.24
N TYR A 70 -18.97 -11.59 -2.10
CA TYR A 70 -17.77 -11.15 -1.39
C TYR A 70 -16.97 -12.35 -0.86
N ASP A 71 -15.90 -12.75 -1.58
CA ASP A 71 -14.97 -13.80 -1.13
C ASP A 71 -14.07 -13.26 -0.02
N THR A 72 -14.61 -13.34 1.20
CA THR A 72 -13.96 -12.99 2.46
C THR A 72 -12.62 -13.71 2.61
N ARG A 73 -12.49 -14.94 2.12
CA ARG A 73 -11.29 -15.76 2.30
C ARG A 73 -10.14 -15.25 1.41
N LEU A 74 -10.44 -14.88 0.16
CA LEU A 74 -9.48 -14.25 -0.75
C LEU A 74 -8.97 -12.91 -0.18
N PHE A 75 -9.87 -12.10 0.38
CA PHE A 75 -9.53 -10.82 0.99
C PHE A 75 -8.66 -10.98 2.23
N ILE A 76 -9.03 -11.87 3.17
CA ILE A 76 -8.22 -12.15 4.37
C ILE A 76 -6.84 -12.66 3.99
N ASN A 77 -6.73 -13.58 3.04
CA ASN A 77 -5.43 -14.09 2.58
C ASN A 77 -4.55 -12.97 1.98
N ALA A 78 -5.14 -12.06 1.22
CA ALA A 78 -4.42 -10.90 0.67
C ALA A 78 -3.99 -9.92 1.77
N ALA A 79 -4.86 -9.65 2.75
CA ALA A 79 -4.54 -8.80 3.90
C ALA A 79 -3.38 -9.38 4.72
N VAL A 80 -3.42 -10.68 5.02
CA VAL A 80 -2.37 -11.39 5.77
C VAL A 80 -1.04 -11.34 5.01
N LYS A 81 -1.05 -11.61 3.70
CA LYS A 81 0.16 -11.49 2.85
C LYS A 81 0.72 -10.06 2.87
N GLY A 82 -0.15 -9.04 2.75
CA GLY A 82 0.24 -7.64 2.86
C GLY A 82 0.86 -7.31 4.21
N GLY A 83 0.29 -7.85 5.30
CA GLY A 83 0.80 -7.72 6.65
C GLY A 83 2.21 -8.29 6.82
N PHE A 84 2.47 -9.49 6.32
CA PHE A 84 3.82 -10.09 6.36
C PHE A 84 4.85 -9.28 5.57
N ILE A 85 4.49 -8.77 4.39
CA ILE A 85 5.38 -7.92 3.59
C ILE A 85 5.69 -6.62 4.34
N ALA A 86 4.67 -5.98 4.90
CA ALA A 86 4.85 -4.76 5.68
C ALA A 86 5.74 -4.99 6.91
N PHE A 87 5.52 -6.08 7.63
CA PHE A 87 6.33 -6.46 8.79
C PHE A 87 7.81 -6.67 8.41
N GLY A 88 8.08 -7.38 7.31
CA GLY A 88 9.45 -7.57 6.81
C GLY A 88 10.17 -6.26 6.50
N ILE A 89 9.48 -5.28 5.91
CA ILE A 89 10.06 -3.98 5.60
C ILE A 89 10.29 -3.15 6.86
N LEU A 90 9.37 -3.22 7.83
CA LEU A 90 9.55 -2.58 9.12
C LEU A 90 10.80 -3.12 9.83
N ILE A 91 11.02 -4.43 9.86
CA ILE A 91 12.24 -5.01 10.46
C ILE A 91 13.51 -4.38 9.86
N VAL A 92 13.57 -4.25 8.53
CA VAL A 92 14.70 -3.60 7.84
C VAL A 92 14.86 -2.13 8.26
N LEU A 93 13.76 -1.41 8.42
CA LEU A 93 13.76 0.00 8.83
C LEU A 93 14.09 0.22 10.32
N TYR A 94 13.84 -0.79 11.17
CA TYR A 94 14.23 -0.78 12.58
C TYR A 94 15.65 -1.31 12.81
N LEU A 95 16.25 -2.03 11.87
CA LEU A 95 17.61 -2.58 11.97
C LEU A 95 18.68 -1.55 12.37
N PRO A 96 18.67 -0.30 11.84
CA PRO A 96 19.63 0.74 12.24
C PRO A 96 19.58 1.11 13.73
N ASN A 97 18.43 0.92 14.38
CA ASN A 97 18.25 1.19 15.81
C ASN A 97 18.91 0.11 16.70
N TYR A 98 19.21 -1.07 16.16
CA TYR A 98 19.80 -2.19 16.90
C TYR A 98 21.30 -2.38 16.63
N ILE A 99 21.78 -1.96 15.45
CA ILE A 99 23.16 -2.18 15.02
C ILE A 99 23.81 -0.83 14.76
N ALA A 100 24.72 -0.40 15.64
CA ALA A 100 25.43 0.88 15.55
C ALA A 100 26.62 0.84 14.58
N VAL A 101 26.41 0.34 13.36
CA VAL A 101 27.45 0.24 12.33
C VAL A 101 27.02 1.08 11.12
N GLY A 102 27.80 2.12 10.81
CA GLY A 102 27.40 3.15 9.84
C GLY A 102 27.04 2.63 8.44
N TRP A 103 27.73 1.61 7.94
CA TRP A 103 27.40 1.01 6.63
C TRP A 103 26.08 0.22 6.66
N VAL A 104 25.72 -0.38 7.80
CA VAL A 104 24.44 -1.07 7.97
C VAL A 104 23.29 -0.07 7.84
N TRP A 105 23.45 1.15 8.34
CA TRP A 105 22.44 2.20 8.24
C TRP A 105 22.19 2.60 6.80
N ILE A 106 23.26 2.91 6.06
CA ILE A 106 23.18 3.33 4.65
C ILE A 106 22.51 2.23 3.81
N ILE A 107 22.93 0.97 3.98
CA ILE A 107 22.36 -0.16 3.22
C ILE A 107 20.90 -0.38 3.60
N SER A 108 20.54 -0.32 4.88
CA SER A 108 19.17 -0.54 5.34
C SER A 108 18.21 0.52 4.81
N TYR A 109 18.58 1.80 4.89
CA TYR A 109 17.74 2.89 4.36
C TYR A 109 17.67 2.88 2.84
N LEU A 110 18.75 2.52 2.12
CA LEU A 110 18.73 2.38 0.67
C LEU A 110 17.81 1.23 0.22
N ALA A 111 17.93 0.07 0.88
CA ALA A 111 17.07 -1.07 0.61
C ALA A 111 15.60 -0.72 0.89
N ALA A 112 15.33 -0.10 2.04
CA ALA A 112 13.99 0.36 2.39
C ALA A 112 13.47 1.39 1.39
N PHE A 113 14.28 2.36 0.96
CA PHE A 113 13.90 3.37 -0.03
C PHE A 113 13.42 2.70 -1.33
N ILE A 114 14.17 1.74 -1.85
CA ILE A 114 13.80 1.02 -3.08
C ILE A 114 12.47 0.28 -2.90
N VAL A 115 12.30 -0.41 -1.77
CA VAL A 115 11.09 -1.19 -1.51
C VAL A 115 9.86 -0.31 -1.29
N VAL A 116 9.99 0.78 -0.52
CA VAL A 116 8.91 1.77 -0.32
C VAL A 116 8.55 2.41 -1.65
N GLN A 117 9.53 2.83 -2.46
CA GLN A 117 9.29 3.43 -3.76
C GLN A 117 8.52 2.50 -4.69
N ARG A 118 8.91 1.22 -4.76
CA ARG A 118 8.20 0.19 -5.53
C ARG A 118 6.78 -0.03 -5.01
N SER A 119 6.60 -0.03 -3.70
CA SER A 119 5.28 -0.20 -3.07
C SER A 119 4.35 0.97 -3.38
N VAL A 120 4.84 2.22 -3.29
CA VAL A 120 4.08 3.43 -3.65
C VAL A 120 3.77 3.45 -5.15
N LYS A 121 4.72 3.05 -6.01
CA LYS A 121 4.50 2.90 -7.46
C LYS A 121 3.38 1.88 -7.74
N GLY A 122 3.43 0.72 -7.10
CA GLY A 122 2.41 -0.31 -7.19
C GLY A 122 1.04 0.20 -6.75
N TYR A 123 0.97 0.79 -5.56
CA TYR A 123 -0.24 1.37 -4.98
C TYR A 123 -0.91 2.37 -5.94
N LEU A 124 -0.15 3.34 -6.45
CA LEU A 124 -0.70 4.35 -7.37
C LEU A 124 -1.14 3.76 -8.71
N HIS A 125 -0.43 2.75 -9.21
CA HIS A 125 -0.82 2.04 -10.41
C HIS A 125 -2.15 1.30 -10.19
N GLN A 126 -2.25 0.50 -9.12
CA GLN A 126 -3.47 -0.24 -8.78
C GLN A 126 -4.65 0.70 -8.54
N ARG A 127 -4.43 1.85 -7.90
CA ARG A 127 -5.48 2.86 -7.72
C ARG A 127 -6.01 3.38 -9.05
N LYS A 128 -5.13 3.67 -10.01
CA LYS A 128 -5.52 4.12 -11.36
C LYS A 128 -6.27 3.02 -12.12
N THR A 129 -5.76 1.78 -12.07
CA THR A 129 -6.40 0.62 -12.70
C THR A 129 -7.79 0.38 -12.11
N SER A 130 -7.95 0.47 -10.79
CA SER A 130 -9.24 0.32 -10.12
C SER A 130 -10.28 1.34 -10.60
N MET A 131 -9.89 2.60 -10.79
CA MET A 131 -10.77 3.62 -11.36
C MET A 131 -11.21 3.27 -12.78
N HIS A 132 -10.30 2.75 -13.60
CA HIS A 132 -10.61 2.32 -14.97
C HIS A 132 -11.59 1.15 -14.99
N LEU A 133 -11.28 0.08 -14.26
CA LEU A 133 -12.13 -1.10 -14.17
C LEU A 133 -13.52 -0.77 -13.62
N ARG A 134 -13.61 0.17 -12.67
CA ARG A 134 -14.90 0.63 -12.15
C ARG A 134 -15.71 1.35 -13.20
N SER A 135 -15.08 2.18 -14.03
CA SER A 135 -15.75 2.83 -15.16
C SER A 135 -16.25 1.80 -16.18
N GLU A 136 -15.44 0.78 -16.49
CA GLU A 136 -15.84 -0.29 -17.42
C GLU A 136 -17.00 -1.14 -16.87
N ALA A 137 -16.91 -1.54 -15.60
CA ALA A 137 -18.00 -2.26 -14.94
C ALA A 137 -19.31 -1.45 -14.90
N GLN A 138 -19.24 -0.14 -14.69
CA GLN A 138 -20.42 0.74 -14.72
C GLN A 138 -21.07 0.82 -16.12
N MET A 139 -20.27 0.72 -17.20
CA MET A 139 -20.80 0.68 -18.56
C MET A 139 -21.47 -0.67 -18.90
N MET A 140 -21.18 -1.73 -18.13
CA MET A 140 -21.78 -3.05 -18.29
C MET A 140 -23.09 -3.23 -17.51
N VAL A 141 -23.41 -2.35 -16.57
CA VAL A 141 -24.69 -2.37 -15.84
C VAL A 141 -25.77 -1.72 -16.72
N PRO A 142 -26.84 -2.43 -17.10
CA PRO A 142 -27.92 -1.86 -17.90
C PRO A 142 -28.60 -0.69 -17.16
N ALA A 143 -28.96 0.36 -17.92
CA ALA A 143 -29.50 1.63 -17.40
C ALA A 143 -30.76 1.48 -16.52
N ASP A 144 -31.46 0.35 -16.59
CA ASP A 144 -32.66 0.05 -15.81
C ASP A 144 -32.37 -0.39 -14.37
N TYR A 145 -31.15 -0.87 -14.06
CA TYR A 145 -30.78 -1.26 -12.69
C TYR A 145 -30.51 -0.06 -11.78
N THR A 146 -30.09 1.08 -12.35
CA THR A 146 -29.78 2.30 -11.59
C THR A 146 -31.03 3.04 -11.12
N ARG A 147 -32.19 2.82 -11.73
CA ARG A 147 -33.47 3.44 -11.33
C ARG A 147 -34.15 2.73 -10.16
N ALA A 148 -33.97 1.41 -10.02
CA ALA A 148 -34.64 0.60 -9.01
C ALA A 148 -34.09 0.77 -7.57
N THR A 149 -32.92 1.39 -7.40
CA THR A 149 -32.30 1.62 -6.08
C THR A 149 -32.45 3.05 -5.55
N THR A 150 -33.14 3.92 -6.29
CA THR A 150 -33.37 5.34 -5.93
C THR A 150 -34.83 5.67 -5.57
N GLU A 151 -35.70 4.66 -5.50
CA GLU A 151 -37.07 4.78 -4.97
C GLU A 151 -37.16 4.17 -3.56
#